data_AF-A0A1G4X9R7-F1
#
_entry.id   AF-A0A1G4X9R7-F1
#
_cell.length_a   1.000
_cell.length_b   1.000
_cell.length_c   1.000
_cell.angle_alpha   90.00
_cell.angle_beta   90.00
_cell.angle_gamma   90.00
#
_symmetry.space_group_name_H-M   'P 1'
#
loop_
_entity.id
_entity.type
_entity.pdbx_description
1 polymer ?
#
loop_
_entity_poly.entity_id
_entity_poly.type
_entity_poly.pdbx_seq_one_letter_code
_entity_poly.pdbx_strand_id
1 'polypeptide(L)'
;MTDSVHFLRDDHGGPLGVVSVNAVNERGAILAFAAAVASNRPRDLEQLTQELVEEVGPREAGYVFAAALGTLVQDVLDPLLDVVEATGHPVRTKLAQTLQGMKAGR
;
A
#
# COMPACT_ATOMS: atom_id res chain seq x y z
N MET A 1 9.94 15.06 -15.11
CA MET A 1 10.34 13.69 -14.69
C MET A 1 10.11 12.77 -15.87
N THR A 2 11.10 11.97 -16.26
CA THR A 2 10.95 10.99 -17.34
C THR A 2 10.01 9.88 -16.87
N ASP A 3 9.07 9.48 -17.72
CA ASP A 3 8.20 8.36 -17.42
C ASP A 3 9.01 7.04 -17.44
N SER A 4 9.12 6.39 -16.28
CA SER A 4 9.84 5.12 -16.15
C SER A 4 8.90 3.99 -16.52
N VAL A 5 8.92 3.63 -17.81
CA VAL A 5 8.11 2.57 -18.39
C VAL A 5 8.90 1.26 -18.43
N HIS A 6 8.32 0.18 -17.93
CA HIS A 6 8.94 -1.14 -17.84
C HIS A 6 8.12 -2.21 -18.57
N PHE A 7 8.82 -3.11 -19.27
CA PHE A 7 8.20 -4.31 -19.85
C PHE A 7 8.12 -5.42 -18.82
N LEU A 8 6.91 -5.94 -18.60
CA LEU A 8 6.68 -7.12 -17.78
C LEU A 8 6.91 -8.38 -18.62
N ARG A 9 7.57 -9.37 -18.03
CA ARG A 9 7.79 -10.68 -18.63
C ARG A 9 7.29 -11.79 -17.73
N ASP A 10 6.86 -12.89 -18.32
CA ASP A 10 6.56 -14.11 -17.59
C ASP A 10 7.84 -14.85 -17.19
N ASP A 11 7.68 -15.97 -16.47
CA ASP A 11 8.78 -16.79 -15.98
C ASP A 11 9.59 -17.45 -17.11
N HIS A 12 9.07 -17.45 -18.34
CA HIS A 12 9.72 -17.94 -19.55
C HIS A 12 10.30 -16.81 -20.43
N GLY A 13 10.22 -15.56 -19.97
CA GLY A 13 10.69 -14.38 -20.70
C GLY A 13 9.74 -13.85 -21.78
N GLY A 14 8.54 -14.41 -21.90
CA GLY A 14 7.48 -13.94 -22.80
C GLY A 14 6.90 -12.60 -22.35
N PRO A 15 6.43 -11.73 -23.27
CA PRO A 15 5.89 -10.42 -22.91
C PRO A 15 4.53 -10.54 -22.22
N LEU A 16 4.42 -9.95 -21.02
CA LEU A 16 3.16 -9.88 -20.27
C LEU A 16 2.47 -8.52 -20.35
N GLY A 17 3.21 -7.46 -20.64
CA GLY A 17 2.66 -6.12 -20.73
C GLY A 17 3.69 -5.03 -20.48
N VAL A 18 3.19 -3.81 -20.29
CA VAL A 18 3.98 -2.62 -20.04
C VAL A 18 3.37 -1.91 -18.84
N VAL A 19 4.20 -1.44 -17.91
CA VAL A 19 3.76 -0.69 -16.72
C VAL A 19 4.55 0.60 -16.59
N SER A 20 3.87 1.70 -16.26
CA SER A 20 4.52 2.96 -15.87
C SER A 20 4.64 3.01 -14.35
N VAL A 21 5.86 3.19 -13.84
CA VAL A 21 6.10 3.33 -12.39
C VAL A 21 5.46 4.61 -11.85
N ASN A 22 5.45 5.68 -12.65
CA ASN A 22 4.83 6.94 -12.23
C ASN A 22 3.32 6.77 -12.10
N ALA A 23 2.68 6.11 -13.08
CA ALA A 23 1.25 5.85 -13.02
C ALA A 23 0.87 4.93 -11.85
N VAL A 24 1.71 3.93 -11.55
CA VAL A 24 1.54 3.07 -10.37
C VAL A 24 1.65 3.87 -9.07
N ASN A 25 2.65 4.73 -8.95
CA ASN A 25 2.86 5.53 -7.74
C ASN A 25 1.75 6.57 -7.54
N GLU A 26 1.30 7.21 -8.61
CA GLU A 26 0.19 8.18 -8.56
C GLU A 26 -1.10 7.52 -8.10
N ARG A 27 -1.48 6.39 -8.73
CA ARG A 27 -2.65 5.62 -8.31
C ARG A 27 -2.49 5.08 -6.90
N GLY A 28 -1.28 4.63 -6.53
CA GLY A 28 -0.97 4.13 -5.20
C GLY A 28 -1.22 5.20 -4.13
N ALA A 29 -0.79 6.44 -4.38
CA ALA A 29 -1.02 7.55 -3.47
C ALA A 29 -2.52 7.86 -3.32
N ILE A 30 -3.26 7.91 -4.43
CA ILE A 30 -4.72 8.12 -4.41
C ILE A 30 -5.41 7.03 -3.60
N LEU A 31 -5.08 5.76 -3.87
CA LEU A 31 -5.65 4.62 -3.19
C LEU A 31 -5.34 4.63 -1.68
N ALA A 32 -4.12 4.98 -1.30
CA ALA A 32 -3.71 5.05 0.11
C ALA A 32 -4.59 6.02 0.90
N PHE A 33 -4.81 7.23 0.39
CA PHE A 33 -5.66 8.22 1.05
C PHE A 33 -7.14 7.85 1.01
N ALA A 34 -7.63 7.32 -0.11
CA ALA A 34 -9.01 6.84 -0.20
C ALA A 34 -9.27 5.71 0.81
N ALA A 35 -8.35 4.76 0.94
CA ALA A 35 -8.42 3.68 1.91
C ALA A 35 -8.35 4.19 3.36
N ALA A 36 -7.49 5.18 3.64
CA ALA A 36 -7.44 5.80 4.96
C ALA A 36 -8.78 6.45 5.36
N VAL A 37 -9.43 7.16 4.43
CA VAL A 37 -10.77 7.74 4.64
C VAL A 37 -11.83 6.65 4.86
N ALA A 38 -11.74 5.55 4.10
CA ALA A 38 -12.65 4.41 4.20
C ALA A 38 -12.31 3.42 5.33
N SER A 39 -11.28 3.68 6.14
CA SER A 39 -10.72 2.70 7.09
C SER A 39 -11.69 2.14 8.13
N ASN A 40 -12.79 2.84 8.41
CA ASN A 40 -13.87 2.40 9.30
C ASN A 40 -15.14 1.92 8.56
N ARG A 41 -15.07 1.73 7.24
CA ARG A 41 -16.18 1.32 6.36
C ARG A 41 -15.72 0.17 5.46
N PRO A 42 -15.82 -1.09 5.91
CA PRO A 42 -15.34 -2.24 5.15
C PRO A 42 -15.91 -2.35 3.74
N ARG A 43 -17.19 -1.98 3.54
CA ARG A 43 -17.82 -1.98 2.22
C ARG A 43 -17.20 -0.98 1.25
N ASP A 44 -16.85 0.21 1.74
CA ASP A 44 -16.21 1.25 0.92
C ASP A 44 -14.80 0.79 0.50
N LEU A 45 -14.08 0.07 1.38
CA LEU A 45 -12.78 -0.53 1.05
C LEU A 45 -12.89 -1.65 0.00
N GLU A 46 -13.89 -2.52 0.11
CA GLU A 46 -14.18 -3.56 -0.88
C GLU A 46 -14.53 -2.94 -2.24
N GLN A 47 -15.32 -1.87 -2.24
CA GLN A 47 -15.66 -1.15 -3.46
C GLN A 47 -14.42 -0.52 -4.10
N LEU A 48 -13.58 0.18 -3.32
CA LEU A 48 -12.33 0.78 -3.84
C LEU A 48 -11.39 -0.25 -4.46
N THR A 49 -11.27 -1.43 -3.84
CA THR A 49 -10.44 -2.52 -4.36
C THR A 49 -11.02 -3.11 -5.64
N GLN A 50 -12.35 -3.26 -5.73
CA GLN A 50 -13.03 -3.70 -6.94
C GLN A 50 -12.86 -2.70 -8.09
N GLU A 51 -13.13 -1.41 -7.85
CA GLU A 51 -13.02 -0.35 -8.86
C GLU A 51 -11.60 -0.28 -9.45
N LEU A 52 -10.57 -0.41 -8.60
CA LEU A 52 -9.19 -0.46 -9.06
C LEU A 52 -8.92 -1.66 -9.97
N VAL A 53 -9.37 -2.85 -9.58
CA VAL A 53 -9.16 -4.06 -10.36
C VAL A 53 -9.90 -3.99 -11.71
N GLU A 54 -11.08 -3.38 -11.74
CA GLU A 54 -11.83 -3.12 -12.97
C GLU A 54 -11.12 -2.10 -13.87
N GLU A 55 -10.48 -1.07 -13.30
CA GLU A 55 -9.77 -0.03 -14.05
C GLU A 55 -8.45 -0.54 -14.68
N VAL A 56 -7.58 -1.15 -13.87
CA VAL A 56 -6.20 -1.47 -14.30
C VAL A 56 -5.97 -2.96 -14.55
N GLY A 57 -6.95 -3.80 -14.20
CA GLY A 57 -6.83 -5.25 -14.24
C GLY A 57 -6.10 -5.83 -13.02
N PRO A 58 -6.29 -7.13 -12.75
CA PRO A 58 -5.85 -7.76 -11.50
C PRO A 58 -4.32 -7.78 -11.32
N ARG A 59 -3.56 -7.81 -12.41
CA ARG A 59 -2.10 -7.84 -12.37
C ARG A 59 -1.52 -6.48 -11.98
N GLU A 60 -1.94 -5.41 -12.65
CA GLU A 60 -1.45 -4.07 -12.37
C GLU A 60 -1.92 -3.56 -11.01
N ALA A 61 -3.13 -3.94 -10.59
CA ALA A 61 -3.67 -3.65 -9.27
C ALA A 61 -2.71 -4.09 -8.15
N GLY A 62 -2.03 -5.22 -8.30
CA GLY A 62 -1.01 -5.68 -7.34
C GLY A 62 0.13 -4.68 -7.12
N TYR A 63 0.62 -4.03 -8.18
CA TYR A 63 1.66 -3.00 -8.06
C TYR A 63 1.12 -1.73 -7.42
N VAL A 64 -0.10 -1.32 -7.77
CA VAL A 64 -0.77 -0.16 -7.17
C VAL A 64 -1.00 -0.38 -5.67
N PHE A 65 -1.46 -1.57 -5.26
CA PHE A 65 -1.60 -1.92 -3.84
C PHE A 65 -0.27 -1.86 -3.10
N ALA A 66 0.80 -2.40 -3.69
CA ALA A 66 2.13 -2.34 -3.08
C ALA A 66 2.63 -0.90 -2.91
N ALA A 67 2.41 -0.03 -3.91
CA ALA A 67 2.73 1.39 -3.81
C ALA A 67 1.89 2.10 -2.73
N ALA A 68 0.59 1.83 -2.68
CA ALA A 68 -0.32 2.39 -1.69
C ALA A 68 0.06 2.03 -0.26
N LEU A 69 0.54 0.82 0.00
CA LEU A 69 1.01 0.42 1.34
C LEU A 69 2.16 1.29 1.83
N GLY A 70 3.09 1.66 0.95
CA GLY A 70 4.19 2.57 1.29
C GLY A 70 3.68 3.92 1.75
N THR A 71 2.82 4.55 0.94
CA THR A 71 2.17 5.83 1.26
C THR A 71 1.32 5.75 2.53
N LEU A 72 0.51 4.70 2.69
CA LEU A 72 -0.35 4.56 3.87
C LEU A 72 0.47 4.43 5.16
N VAL A 73 1.59 3.70 5.12
CA VAL A 73 2.48 3.60 6.29
C VAL A 73 3.18 4.93 6.57
N GLN A 74 3.79 5.54 5.57
CA GLN A 74 4.66 6.72 5.74
C GLN A 74 3.89 8.02 5.95
N ASP A 75 2.83 8.24 5.16
CA ASP A 75 2.17 9.54 5.08
C ASP A 75 0.88 9.60 5.91
N VAL A 76 0.33 8.44 6.32
CA VAL A 76 -0.89 8.37 7.13
C VAL A 76 -0.61 7.80 8.51
N LEU A 77 -0.06 6.59 8.60
CA LEU A 77 0.11 5.92 9.89
C LEU A 77 1.24 6.55 10.72
N ASP A 78 2.39 6.87 10.12
CA ASP A 78 3.53 7.43 10.83
C ASP A 78 3.19 8.74 11.56
N PRO A 79 2.56 9.75 10.92
CA PRO A 79 2.21 11.00 11.61
C PRO A 79 1.14 10.81 12.70
N LEU A 80 0.20 9.87 12.50
CA LEU A 80 -0.80 9.54 13.53
C LEU A 80 -0.15 8.92 14.77
N LEU A 81 0.81 8.03 14.56
CA LEU A 81 1.58 7.43 15.65
C LEU A 81 2.43 8.47 16.38
N ASP A 82 3.02 9.43 15.68
CA ASP A 82 3.75 10.55 16.30
C ASP A 82 2.86 11.35 17.25
N VAL A 83 1.63 11.68 16.83
CA VAL A 83 0.66 12.40 17.68
C VAL A 83 0.29 11.57 18.91
N VAL A 84 0.04 10.28 18.75
CA VAL A 84 -0.30 9.40 19.88
C VAL A 84 0.89 9.25 20.83
N GLU A 85 2.10 9.07 20.31
CA GLU A 85 3.32 8.93 21.12
C GLU A 85 3.66 10.22 21.88
N ALA A 86 3.37 11.39 21.30
CA ALA A 86 3.49 12.68 21.98
C ALA A 86 2.59 12.80 23.23
N THR A 87 1.52 12.01 23.34
CA THR A 87 0.66 11.94 24.55
C THR A 87 1.19 10.97 25.62
N GLY A 88 2.39 10.42 25.46
CA GLY A 88 3.01 9.50 26.41
C GLY A 88 2.66 8.03 26.20
N HIS A 89 2.09 7.67 25.04
CA HIS A 89 1.75 6.29 24.69
C HIS A 89 2.78 5.72 23.71
N PRO A 90 3.80 4.95 24.13
CA PRO A 90 4.87 4.47 23.24
C PRO A 90 4.41 3.29 22.36
N VAL A 91 3.60 3.58 21.34
CA VAL A 91 2.93 2.57 20.49
C VAL A 91 3.92 1.75 19.69
N ARG A 92 4.87 2.37 18.99
CA ARG A 92 5.86 1.68 18.13
C ARG A 92 6.74 0.74 18.95
N THR A 93 7.18 1.17 20.13
CA THR A 93 7.95 0.31 21.05
C THR A 93 7.16 -0.94 21.45
N LYS A 94 5.89 -0.77 21.82
CA LYS A 94 5.02 -1.91 22.19
C LYS A 94 4.80 -2.86 21.02
N LEU A 95 4.52 -2.34 19.83
CA LEU A 95 4.37 -3.15 18.61
C LEU A 95 5.66 -3.95 18.29
N ALA A 96 6.83 -3.32 18.45
CA ALA A 96 8.11 -4.00 18.24
C ALA A 96 8.33 -5.17 19.21
N GLN A 97 7.98 -5.00 20.50
CA GLN A 97 8.04 -6.06 21.50
C GLN A 97 7.08 -7.21 21.16
N THR A 98 5.85 -6.90 20.75
CA THR A 98 4.87 -7.90 20.30
C THR A 98 5.40 -8.70 19.11
N LEU A 99 5.97 -8.03 18.11
CA LEU A 99 6.55 -8.69 16.93
C LEU A 99 7.71 -9.62 17.29
N GLN A 100 8.57 -9.22 18.22
CA GLN A 100 9.67 -10.07 18.72
C GLN A 100 9.12 -11.32 19.43
N GLY A 101 8.10 -11.16 20.27
CA GLY A 101 7.41 -12.29 20.91
C GLY A 101 6.81 -13.28 19.90
N MET A 102 6.20 -12.78 18.83
CA MET A 102 5.64 -13.63 17.76
C MET A 102 6.72 -14.41 17.00
N LYS A 103 7.93 -13.86 16.86
CA LYS A 103 9.06 -14.51 16.19
C LYS A 103 9.72 -15.58 17.07
N ALA A 104 9.75 -15.36 18.39
CA ALA A 104 10.37 -16.30 19.34
C ALA A 104 9.50 -17.54 19.64
N GLY A 105 8.19 -17.48 19.38
CA GLY A 105 7.26 -18.61 19.52
C GLY A 105 7.10 -19.48 18.28
N ARG A 106 7.94 -19.31 17.24
CA ARG A 106 8.00 -20.14 16.03
C ARG A 106 9.27 -20.96 15.98
#